data_AF-A0A2E3K9B3-F1
#
_entry.id   AF-A0A2E3K9B3-F1
#
_cell.length_a   1.000
_cell.length_b   1.000
_cell.length_c   1.000
_cell.angle_alpha   90.00
_cell.angle_beta   90.00
_cell.angle_gamma   90.00
#
_symmetry.space_group_name_H-M   'P 1'
#
loop_
_entity.id
_entity.type
_entity.pdbx_description
1 polymer ?
#
loop_
_entity_poly.entity_id
_entity_poly.type
_entity_poly.pdbx_seq_one_letter_code
_entity_poly.pdbx_strand_id
1 'polypeptide(L)'
;MFASLYILQQIQRVLDPSQKQHFLNTQHLCDKSLRYQLERSMKLVSIIVFFSIFFASAITVGRDHRERKGPPTRYHTATQTKPIKLEPSVIRLENSPSVTIEKKGGTRIIRSNGIPNHLVGRFPNCGNPHQIQEQEHNFIVPLRPRKNNRPTPLKPGMAFGVAINGVPFEPLAAEWFKGNRGSVWRYEALSGAVQLGPDESYAHVQPGGKYHYHGLPEALMSKENVTSETHSKVIGWAADGFPIYSLYGYSNKENSKDGIKELKSSYQLKSGKRSSDGDNPGGTYDGTFIADYEYREGTGDLDQCNGLFVSTPDFTNGTYAYFLTSRWPFIPRCFVGKPDESFNLRGQNRPRVRGNRPSDCPQKRRKHKEQN
;
A
#
# COMPACT_ATOMS: atom_id res chain seq x y z
N MET A 1 29.67 -23.60 35.62
CA MET A 1 29.44 -24.38 36.85
C MET A 1 30.60 -25.29 37.23
N PHE A 2 31.19 -26.08 36.31
CA PHE A 2 32.25 -27.05 36.63
C PHE A 2 33.58 -26.45 37.16
N ALA A 3 33.98 -25.24 36.72
CA ALA A 3 35.20 -24.59 37.22
C ALA A 3 35.11 -24.12 38.70
N SER A 4 33.89 -23.89 39.21
CA SER A 4 33.68 -23.38 40.58
C SER A 4 33.74 -24.50 41.63
N LEU A 5 33.25 -25.70 41.29
CA LEU A 5 33.30 -26.89 42.16
C LEU A 5 34.73 -27.38 42.43
N TYR A 6 35.61 -27.25 41.43
CA TYR A 6 37.00 -27.68 41.56
C TYR A 6 37.79 -26.80 42.55
N ILE A 7 37.60 -25.48 42.50
CA ILE A 7 38.26 -24.52 43.41
C ILE A 7 37.77 -24.72 44.85
N LEU A 8 36.46 -24.96 45.02
CA LEU A 8 35.86 -25.28 46.32
C LEU A 8 36.44 -26.56 46.96
N GLN A 9 36.66 -27.61 46.16
CA GLN A 9 37.28 -28.85 46.64
C GLN A 9 38.74 -28.68 47.05
N GLN A 10 39.49 -27.80 46.39
CA GLN A 10 40.89 -27.54 46.77
C GLN A 10 40.97 -26.73 48.07
N ILE A 11 40.09 -25.73 48.27
CA ILE A 11 40.05 -24.92 49.49
C ILE A 11 39.76 -25.81 50.72
N GLN A 12 38.80 -26.74 50.61
CA GLN A 12 38.48 -27.67 51.72
C GLN A 12 39.63 -28.61 52.12
N ARG A 13 40.65 -28.82 51.27
CA ARG A 13 41.79 -29.70 51.62
C ARG A 13 42.81 -29.03 52.54
N VAL A 14 42.83 -27.70 52.60
CA VAL A 14 43.86 -26.92 53.34
C VAL A 14 43.33 -26.35 54.66
N LEU A 15 42.02 -26.44 54.92
CA LEU A 15 41.38 -25.94 56.14
C LEU A 15 41.45 -26.96 57.28
N ASP A 16 41.74 -26.46 58.49
CA ASP A 16 41.62 -27.25 59.72
C ASP A 16 40.14 -27.59 60.04
N PRO A 17 39.88 -28.54 60.97
CA PRO A 17 38.52 -28.98 61.28
C PRO A 17 37.58 -27.85 61.76
N SER A 18 38.10 -26.85 62.47
CA SER A 18 37.30 -25.71 62.96
C SER A 18 36.91 -24.75 61.82
N GLN A 19 37.84 -24.52 60.88
CA GLN A 19 37.61 -23.68 59.72
C GLN A 19 36.66 -24.34 58.71
N LYS A 20 36.71 -25.66 58.57
CA LYS A 20 35.73 -26.43 57.76
C LYS A 20 34.31 -26.26 58.27
N GLN A 21 34.11 -26.34 59.58
CA GLN A 21 32.79 -26.18 60.19
C GLN A 21 32.26 -24.76 59.98
N HIS A 22 33.12 -23.74 60.13
CA HIS A 22 32.72 -22.36 59.86
C HIS A 22 32.36 -22.16 58.38
N PHE A 23 33.15 -22.71 57.44
CA PHE A 23 32.88 -22.61 56.01
C PHE A 23 31.55 -23.25 55.61
N LEU A 24 31.24 -24.44 56.14
CA LEU A 24 29.97 -25.14 55.90
C LEU A 24 28.78 -24.35 56.45
N ASN A 25 28.91 -23.75 57.64
CA ASN A 25 27.87 -22.90 58.21
C ASN A 25 27.62 -21.65 57.36
N THR A 26 28.68 -21.01 56.85
CA THR A 26 28.57 -19.83 55.98
C THR A 26 27.95 -20.17 54.62
N GLN A 27 28.30 -21.32 54.02
CA GLN A 27 27.65 -21.81 52.80
C GLN A 27 26.17 -22.10 53.02
N HIS A 28 25.81 -22.72 54.14
CA HIS A 28 24.42 -23.06 54.43
C HIS A 28 23.55 -21.79 54.62
N LEU A 29 24.11 -20.73 55.21
CA LEU A 29 23.44 -19.43 55.34
C LEU A 29 23.30 -18.71 53.98
N CYS A 30 24.32 -18.78 53.13
CA CYS A 30 24.29 -18.19 51.78
C CYS A 30 23.26 -18.89 50.88
N ASP A 31 23.18 -20.23 50.92
CA ASP A 31 22.18 -21.01 50.18
C ASP A 31 20.76 -20.74 50.66
N LYS A 32 20.54 -20.58 51.97
CA LYS A 32 19.22 -20.19 52.52
C LYS A 32 18.80 -18.79 52.05
N SER A 33 19.73 -17.83 52.05
CA SER A 33 19.48 -16.47 51.56
C SER A 33 19.18 -16.45 50.05
N LEU A 34 19.95 -17.18 49.25
CA LEU A 34 19.77 -17.27 47.80
C LEU A 34 18.45 -17.97 47.44
N ARG A 35 18.09 -19.06 48.12
CA ARG A 35 16.78 -19.73 47.96
C ARG A 35 15.63 -18.80 48.34
N TYR A 36 15.75 -18.05 49.43
CA TYR A 36 14.73 -17.07 49.83
C TYR A 36 14.55 -15.95 48.79
N GLN A 37 15.63 -15.44 48.21
CA GLN A 37 15.58 -14.42 47.15
C GLN A 37 15.01 -14.98 45.83
N LEU A 38 15.35 -16.22 45.46
CA LEU A 38 14.79 -16.91 44.28
C LEU A 38 13.31 -17.23 44.44
N GLU A 39 12.87 -17.71 45.60
CA GLU A 39 11.44 -17.95 45.86
C GLU A 39 10.63 -16.64 45.89
N ARG A 40 11.19 -15.57 46.45
CA ARG A 40 10.53 -14.26 46.47
C ARG A 40 10.41 -13.65 45.08
N SER A 41 11.44 -13.79 44.23
CA SER A 41 11.42 -13.31 42.84
C SER A 41 10.50 -14.15 41.95
N MET A 42 10.47 -15.48 42.12
CA MET A 42 9.52 -16.34 41.41
C MET A 42 8.07 -16.05 41.81
N LYS A 43 7.78 -15.81 43.09
CA LYS A 43 6.44 -15.38 43.55
C LYS A 43 6.05 -14.02 42.96
N LEU A 44 6.98 -13.07 42.85
CA LEU A 44 6.72 -11.76 42.23
C LEU A 44 6.41 -11.88 40.74
N VAL A 45 7.16 -12.71 40.01
CA VAL A 45 6.95 -12.96 38.57
C VAL A 45 5.62 -13.69 38.34
N SER A 46 5.26 -14.67 39.17
CA SER A 46 3.95 -15.34 39.08
C SER A 46 2.78 -14.40 39.35
N ILE A 47 2.89 -13.44 40.29
CA ILE A 47 1.85 -12.44 40.55
C ILE A 47 1.71 -11.48 39.36
N ILE A 48 2.82 -11.03 38.74
CA ILE A 48 2.79 -10.14 37.58
C ILE A 48 2.19 -10.84 36.35
N VAL A 49 2.50 -12.13 36.12
CA VAL A 49 1.92 -12.93 35.03
C VAL A 49 0.43 -13.23 35.29
N PHE A 50 0.01 -13.50 36.53
CA PHE A 50 -1.41 -13.68 36.85
C PHE A 50 -2.23 -12.38 36.71
N PHE A 51 -1.68 -11.22 37.11
CA PHE A 51 -2.35 -9.92 36.93
C PHE A 51 -2.43 -9.48 35.47
N SER A 52 -1.43 -9.82 34.63
CA SER A 52 -1.48 -9.52 33.20
C SER A 52 -2.42 -10.45 32.41
N ILE A 53 -2.65 -11.69 32.89
CA ILE A 53 -3.63 -12.60 32.30
C ILE A 53 -5.08 -12.25 32.72
N PHE A 54 -5.29 -11.70 33.93
CA PHE A 54 -6.63 -11.26 34.38
C PHE A 54 -7.04 -9.86 33.90
N PHE A 55 -6.11 -8.97 33.53
CA PHE A 55 -6.46 -7.69 32.87
C PHE A 55 -6.66 -7.81 31.35
N ALA A 56 -6.36 -8.97 30.76
CA ALA A 56 -6.57 -9.23 29.33
C ALA A 56 -7.96 -9.79 28.98
N SER A 57 -8.87 -9.98 29.95
CA SER A 57 -10.16 -10.66 29.75
C SER A 57 -11.40 -9.89 30.23
N ALA A 58 -11.32 -8.56 30.39
CA ALA A 58 -12.48 -7.71 30.76
C ALA A 58 -12.58 -6.38 29.98
N ILE A 59 -12.15 -6.33 28.71
CA ILE A 59 -12.49 -5.21 27.80
C ILE A 59 -12.95 -5.76 26.45
N THR A 60 -14.10 -6.42 26.44
CA THR A 60 -14.92 -6.56 25.22
C THR A 60 -16.40 -6.59 25.57
N VAL A 61 -16.96 -5.46 25.99
CA VAL A 61 -18.33 -5.04 25.59
C VAL A 61 -18.34 -3.52 25.62
N GLY A 62 -18.39 -2.91 24.43
CA GLY A 62 -18.31 -1.46 24.26
C GLY A 62 -17.38 -1.03 23.13
N ARG A 63 -17.41 -1.73 21.98
CA ARG A 63 -16.95 -1.10 20.73
C ARG A 63 -17.92 0.02 20.42
N ASP A 64 -17.60 1.22 20.90
CA ASP A 64 -18.26 2.43 20.48
C ASP A 64 -18.13 2.55 18.96
N HIS A 65 -19.27 2.53 18.27
CA HIS A 65 -19.37 2.65 16.82
C HIS A 65 -19.12 4.08 16.31
N ARG A 66 -18.55 4.96 17.14
CA ARG A 66 -18.31 6.37 16.83
C ARG A 66 -16.85 6.68 16.54
N GLU A 67 -16.38 6.26 15.36
CA GLU A 67 -15.48 7.13 14.58
C GLU A 67 -15.46 6.76 13.08
N ARG A 68 -16.62 6.77 12.44
CA ARG A 68 -16.71 6.74 10.96
C ARG A 68 -16.64 8.17 10.40
N LYS A 69 -15.53 8.88 10.63
CA LYS A 69 -15.30 10.23 10.07
C LYS A 69 -15.00 10.13 8.58
N GLY A 70 -16.06 10.08 7.77
CA GLY A 70 -15.97 10.17 6.31
C GLY A 70 -17.37 10.19 5.68
N PRO A 71 -17.52 10.67 4.43
CA PRO A 71 -18.82 10.73 3.73
C PRO A 71 -19.48 9.34 3.62
N PRO A 72 -20.78 9.20 3.33
CA PRO A 72 -21.39 7.89 3.12
C PRO A 72 -20.61 7.07 2.07
N THR A 73 -20.27 5.82 2.37
CA THR A 73 -19.72 4.87 1.39
C THR A 73 -20.83 4.28 0.55
N ARG A 74 -20.54 3.93 -0.71
CA ARG A 74 -21.44 3.06 -1.46
C ARG A 74 -21.46 1.66 -0.82
N TYR A 75 -22.62 1.02 -0.89
CA TYR A 75 -22.82 -0.33 -0.37
C TYR A 75 -22.74 -1.34 -1.51
N HIS A 76 -21.82 -2.30 -1.40
CA HIS A 76 -21.52 -3.30 -2.41
C HIS A 76 -21.46 -4.69 -1.80
N THR A 77 -21.96 -5.69 -2.53
CA THR A 77 -21.96 -7.10 -2.11
C THR A 77 -21.37 -8.03 -3.16
N ALA A 78 -20.73 -7.51 -4.20
CA ALA A 78 -20.06 -8.33 -5.20
C ALA A 78 -18.85 -9.02 -4.56
N THR A 79 -18.68 -10.30 -4.84
CA THR A 79 -17.61 -11.14 -4.26
C THR A 79 -16.81 -11.84 -5.35
N GLN A 80 -16.98 -11.44 -6.60
CA GLN A 80 -16.27 -12.05 -7.72
C GLN A 80 -15.78 -10.98 -8.68
N THR A 81 -14.58 -11.21 -9.20
CA THR A 81 -13.98 -10.41 -10.26
C THR A 81 -14.81 -10.53 -11.53
N LYS A 82 -14.78 -9.50 -12.36
CA LYS A 82 -15.49 -9.47 -13.65
C LYS A 82 -14.59 -8.82 -14.69
N PRO A 83 -14.75 -9.18 -15.98
CA PRO A 83 -14.12 -8.43 -17.06
C PRO A 83 -14.46 -6.94 -16.93
N ILE A 84 -13.43 -6.10 -16.96
CA ILE A 84 -13.60 -4.65 -16.92
C ILE A 84 -14.09 -4.20 -18.29
N LYS A 85 -15.11 -3.35 -18.31
CA LYS A 85 -15.47 -2.58 -19.51
C LYS A 85 -14.71 -1.26 -19.49
N LEU A 86 -13.80 -1.08 -20.45
CA LEU A 86 -13.08 0.18 -20.68
C LEU A 86 -13.86 1.04 -21.68
N GLU A 87 -13.94 2.34 -21.43
CA GLU A 87 -14.44 3.30 -22.39
C GLU A 87 -13.33 3.68 -23.40
N PRO A 88 -13.59 3.64 -24.72
CA PRO A 88 -12.59 3.98 -25.73
C PRO A 88 -12.00 5.38 -25.55
N SER A 89 -10.67 5.50 -25.58
CA SER A 89 -9.96 6.77 -25.36
C SER A 89 -9.84 7.58 -26.65
N VAL A 90 -10.97 8.12 -27.12
CA VAL A 90 -11.08 8.84 -28.41
C VAL A 90 -11.42 10.32 -28.27
N ILE A 91 -11.64 10.80 -27.04
CA ILE A 91 -12.07 12.18 -26.79
C ILE A 91 -10.87 13.06 -26.49
N ARG A 92 -10.76 14.17 -27.23
CA ARG A 92 -9.84 15.27 -26.92
C ARG A 92 -10.55 16.25 -25.99
N LEU A 93 -9.91 16.60 -24.88
CA LEU A 93 -10.45 17.60 -23.96
C LEU A 93 -10.26 19.01 -24.53
N GLU A 94 -11.23 19.88 -24.27
CA GLU A 94 -11.18 21.31 -24.62
C GLU A 94 -10.20 22.08 -23.72
N ASN A 95 -10.15 21.72 -22.43
CA ASN A 95 -9.17 22.25 -21.49
C ASN A 95 -7.75 21.87 -21.93
N SER A 96 -6.84 22.84 -21.85
CA SER A 96 -5.45 22.62 -22.22
C SER A 96 -4.68 21.96 -21.05
N PRO A 97 -3.87 20.91 -21.30
CA PRO A 97 -2.98 20.34 -20.28
C PRO A 97 -2.00 21.38 -19.74
N SER A 98 -1.84 21.42 -18.41
CA SER A 98 -0.82 22.25 -17.76
C SER A 98 -0.09 21.45 -16.68
N VAL A 99 1.23 21.38 -16.82
CA VAL A 99 2.14 20.79 -15.83
C VAL A 99 3.46 21.55 -15.84
N THR A 100 3.94 21.94 -14.67
CA THR A 100 5.25 22.55 -14.49
C THR A 100 6.02 21.77 -13.43
N ILE A 101 7.28 21.42 -13.72
CA ILE A 101 8.17 20.71 -12.80
C ILE A 101 9.38 21.60 -12.53
N GLU A 102 9.43 22.19 -11.34
CA GLU A 102 10.50 23.09 -10.90
C GLU A 102 11.39 22.39 -9.87
N LYS A 103 12.71 22.59 -9.95
CA LYS A 103 13.66 22.12 -8.94
C LYS A 103 14.14 23.32 -8.12
N LYS A 104 13.77 23.37 -6.83
CA LYS A 104 14.11 24.49 -5.94
C LYS A 104 14.36 24.01 -4.52
N GLY A 105 15.42 24.52 -3.89
CA GLY A 105 15.69 24.27 -2.46
C GLY A 105 15.79 22.79 -2.07
N GLY A 106 16.35 21.94 -2.94
CA GLY A 106 16.45 20.49 -2.68
C GLY A 106 15.15 19.71 -2.92
N THR A 107 14.11 20.36 -3.42
CA THR A 107 12.81 19.74 -3.74
C THR A 107 12.47 19.87 -5.22
N ARG A 108 11.60 18.98 -5.69
CA ARG A 108 10.90 19.05 -6.96
C ARG A 108 9.46 19.44 -6.67
N ILE A 109 9.02 20.56 -7.23
CA ILE A 109 7.67 21.10 -7.10
C ILE A 109 6.97 20.86 -8.43
N ILE A 110 5.85 20.14 -8.40
CA ILE A 110 5.06 19.74 -9.57
C ILE A 110 3.69 20.39 -9.43
N ARG A 111 3.42 21.40 -10.24
CA ARG A 111 2.10 22.05 -10.31
C ARG A 111 1.38 21.57 -11.55
N SER A 112 0.11 21.20 -11.43
CA SER A 112 -0.67 20.72 -12.57
C SER A 112 -2.15 20.99 -12.43
N ASN A 113 -2.82 21.16 -13.58
CA ASN A 113 -4.28 21.18 -13.66
C ASN A 113 -4.94 19.79 -13.77
N GLY A 114 -4.16 18.71 -13.76
CA GLY A 114 -4.67 17.34 -13.81
C GLY A 114 -5.33 16.94 -15.15
N ILE A 115 -5.21 17.77 -16.19
CA ILE A 115 -5.72 17.48 -17.53
C ILE A 115 -4.66 16.68 -18.31
N PRO A 116 -4.96 15.44 -18.75
CA PRO A 116 -3.99 14.64 -19.49
C PRO A 116 -3.67 15.24 -20.86
N ASN A 117 -2.43 15.06 -21.32
CA ASN A 117 -1.98 15.44 -22.66
C ASN A 117 -2.23 14.36 -23.73
N HIS A 118 -3.19 13.46 -23.50
CA HIS A 118 -3.59 12.38 -24.39
C HIS A 118 -5.12 12.32 -24.49
N LEU A 119 -5.63 11.50 -25.42
CA LEU A 119 -7.08 11.28 -25.55
C LEU A 119 -7.60 10.50 -24.33
N VAL A 120 -8.84 10.78 -23.94
CA VAL A 120 -9.52 10.16 -22.80
C VAL A 120 -10.80 9.46 -23.23
N GLY A 121 -11.34 8.63 -22.36
CA GLY A 121 -12.69 8.10 -22.52
C GLY A 121 -13.76 9.18 -22.44
N ARG A 122 -15.00 8.82 -22.83
CA ARG A 122 -16.15 9.69 -22.60
C ARG A 122 -16.41 9.80 -21.09
N PHE A 123 -16.49 11.03 -20.57
CA PHE A 123 -16.88 11.33 -19.20
C PHE A 123 -17.87 12.50 -19.19
N PRO A 124 -19.07 12.36 -18.59
CA PRO A 124 -19.56 11.19 -17.88
C PRO A 124 -19.91 10.00 -18.81
N ASN A 125 -19.85 8.78 -18.27
CA ASN A 125 -20.25 7.53 -18.91
C ASN A 125 -21.16 6.70 -17.99
N CYS A 126 -21.52 5.49 -18.42
CA CYS A 126 -22.48 4.65 -17.69
C CYS A 126 -21.95 4.06 -16.38
N GLY A 127 -20.62 3.95 -16.24
CA GLY A 127 -19.96 3.55 -14.99
C GLY A 127 -19.53 4.74 -14.12
N ASN A 128 -19.43 5.93 -14.68
CA ASN A 128 -18.92 7.13 -14.02
C ASN A 128 -19.73 8.38 -14.37
N PRO A 129 -20.50 8.96 -13.43
CA PRO A 129 -21.37 10.10 -13.71
C PRO A 129 -20.65 11.46 -13.64
N HIS A 130 -19.33 11.50 -13.50
CA HIS A 130 -18.56 12.73 -13.34
C HIS A 130 -17.87 13.15 -14.64
N GLN A 131 -17.82 14.45 -14.88
CA GLN A 131 -17.10 15.08 -15.99
C GLN A 131 -15.70 15.50 -15.54
N ILE A 132 -14.71 15.38 -16.43
CA ILE A 132 -13.35 15.87 -16.17
C ILE A 132 -13.38 17.40 -16.00
N GLN A 133 -12.66 17.91 -15.01
CA GLN A 133 -12.46 19.34 -14.78
C GLN A 133 -11.02 19.60 -14.37
N GLU A 134 -10.53 20.80 -14.67
CA GLU A 134 -9.24 21.28 -14.17
C GLU A 134 -9.20 21.28 -12.64
N GLN A 135 -8.06 20.88 -12.12
CA GLN A 135 -7.71 20.86 -10.70
C GLN A 135 -6.61 21.88 -10.42
N GLU A 136 -6.23 22.04 -9.16
CA GLU A 136 -5.11 22.89 -8.74
C GLU A 136 -4.15 22.05 -7.90
N HIS A 137 -3.39 21.17 -8.55
CA HIS A 137 -2.44 20.31 -7.86
C HIS A 137 -1.11 21.04 -7.60
N ASN A 138 -0.56 20.86 -6.41
CA ASN A 138 0.77 21.33 -6.02
C ASN A 138 1.48 20.23 -5.23
N PHE A 139 2.20 19.36 -5.92
CA PHE A 139 2.95 18.25 -5.33
C PHE A 139 4.39 18.67 -5.04
N ILE A 140 4.93 18.18 -3.93
CA ILE A 140 6.30 18.46 -3.48
C ILE A 140 6.97 17.13 -3.17
N VAL A 141 8.16 16.90 -3.71
CA VAL A 141 8.96 15.71 -3.41
C VAL A 141 10.44 16.06 -3.25
N PRO A 142 11.24 15.33 -2.44
CA PRO A 142 12.67 15.57 -2.34
C PRO A 142 13.41 15.22 -3.64
N LEU A 143 14.47 15.98 -3.98
CA LEU A 143 15.38 15.63 -5.09
C LEU A 143 16.34 14.49 -4.74
N ARG A 144 16.54 14.25 -3.43
CA ARG A 144 17.39 13.20 -2.88
C ARG A 144 16.58 12.39 -1.87
N PRO A 145 15.63 11.56 -2.35
CA PRO A 145 14.79 10.75 -1.49
C PRO A 145 15.62 9.76 -0.67
N ARG A 146 15.15 9.40 0.52
CA ARG A 146 15.81 8.44 1.42
C ARG A 146 14.85 7.33 1.79
N LYS A 147 15.36 6.09 1.83
CA LYS A 147 14.61 4.94 2.31
C LYS A 147 14.46 5.02 3.83
N ASN A 148 13.28 4.64 4.32
CA ASN A 148 13.02 4.34 5.72
C ASN A 148 13.49 2.91 6.04
N ASN A 149 13.65 2.60 7.33
CA ASN A 149 13.96 1.24 7.78
C ASN A 149 12.84 0.23 7.47
N ARG A 150 11.61 0.71 7.29
CA ARG A 150 10.43 -0.08 6.93
C ARG A 150 9.61 0.67 5.89
N PRO A 151 8.94 -0.04 4.97
CA PRO A 151 8.00 0.59 4.05
C PRO A 151 6.89 1.38 4.77
N THR A 152 6.49 2.48 4.16
CA THR A 152 5.32 3.27 4.53
C THR A 152 4.11 2.84 3.68
N PRO A 153 3.02 2.33 4.26
CA PRO A 153 1.84 1.95 3.48
C PRO A 153 1.17 3.14 2.78
N LEU A 154 0.68 2.93 1.56
CA LEU A 154 -0.16 3.93 0.87
C LEU A 154 -1.52 4.04 1.59
N LYS A 155 -1.86 5.26 2.03
CA LYS A 155 -3.10 5.52 2.78
C LYS A 155 -4.26 5.86 1.82
N PRO A 156 -5.52 5.52 2.17
CA PRO A 156 -6.67 5.95 1.36
C PRO A 156 -6.69 7.47 1.16
N GLY A 157 -7.04 7.95 -0.03
CA GLY A 157 -7.10 9.39 -0.35
C GLY A 157 -5.73 10.05 -0.57
N MET A 158 -4.65 9.28 -0.52
CA MET A 158 -3.32 9.70 -0.93
C MET A 158 -3.03 9.19 -2.33
N ALA A 159 -2.44 10.02 -3.18
CA ALA A 159 -1.87 9.57 -4.44
C ALA A 159 -0.55 8.85 -4.18
N PHE A 160 -0.29 7.75 -4.90
CA PHE A 160 1.01 7.10 -4.89
C PHE A 160 2.07 8.02 -5.50
N GLY A 161 1.73 8.69 -6.59
CA GLY A 161 2.63 9.61 -7.27
C GLY A 161 1.88 10.46 -8.26
N VAL A 162 2.62 11.24 -9.02
CA VAL A 162 2.10 12.05 -10.11
C VAL A 162 2.86 11.72 -11.38
N ALA A 163 2.13 11.49 -12.47
CA ALA A 163 2.70 11.25 -13.78
C ALA A 163 3.35 12.53 -14.34
N ILE A 164 4.25 12.38 -15.32
CA ILE A 164 4.92 13.52 -15.97
C ILE A 164 3.95 14.46 -16.71
N ASN A 165 2.76 13.97 -17.07
CA ASN A 165 1.69 14.80 -17.62
C ASN A 165 0.83 15.49 -16.56
N GLY A 166 1.15 15.32 -15.27
CA GLY A 166 0.47 15.97 -14.15
C GLY A 166 -0.74 15.23 -13.58
N VAL A 167 -1.12 14.07 -14.15
CA VAL A 167 -2.23 13.25 -13.66
C VAL A 167 -1.79 12.38 -12.47
N PRO A 168 -2.55 12.35 -11.36
CA PRO A 168 -2.20 11.50 -10.20
C PRO A 168 -2.36 10.00 -10.45
N PHE A 169 -1.47 9.22 -9.83
CA PHE A 169 -1.61 7.77 -9.66
C PHE A 169 -2.32 7.48 -8.34
N GLU A 170 -3.57 7.03 -8.39
CA GLU A 170 -4.42 6.83 -7.20
C GLU A 170 -5.05 5.44 -7.21
N PRO A 171 -4.28 4.38 -6.93
CA PRO A 171 -4.74 3.02 -7.23
C PRO A 171 -5.74 2.48 -6.19
N LEU A 172 -5.97 3.22 -5.11
CA LEU A 172 -6.79 2.81 -3.98
C LEU A 172 -8.24 3.31 -4.12
N ALA A 173 -9.12 2.49 -4.71
CA ALA A 173 -10.55 2.79 -4.84
C ALA A 173 -11.23 3.08 -3.50
N ALA A 174 -12.12 4.06 -3.41
CA ALA A 174 -12.88 4.35 -2.18
C ALA A 174 -14.09 3.42 -1.97
N GLU A 175 -13.91 2.11 -2.24
CA GLU A 175 -14.97 1.11 -2.26
C GLU A 175 -14.66 -0.07 -1.33
N TRP A 176 -15.61 -0.42 -0.47
CA TRP A 176 -15.48 -1.51 0.50
C TRP A 176 -16.69 -2.43 0.45
N PHE A 177 -16.47 -3.72 0.71
CA PHE A 177 -17.55 -4.67 0.91
C PHE A 177 -18.48 -4.18 2.03
N LYS A 178 -19.79 -4.17 1.74
CA LYS A 178 -20.85 -3.63 2.62
C LYS A 178 -20.62 -2.18 3.09
N GLY A 179 -19.77 -1.42 2.40
CA GLY A 179 -19.39 -0.06 2.79
C GLY A 179 -18.55 0.04 4.07
N ASN A 180 -17.98 -1.06 4.57
CA ASN A 180 -17.23 -1.04 5.82
C ASN A 180 -15.78 -0.56 5.60
N ARG A 181 -15.53 0.75 5.77
CA ARG A 181 -14.19 1.36 5.61
C ARG A 181 -13.10 0.81 6.53
N GLY A 182 -13.47 0.26 7.68
CA GLY A 182 -12.54 -0.34 8.64
C GLY A 182 -12.14 -1.77 8.28
N SER A 183 -12.77 -2.34 7.25
CA SER A 183 -12.50 -3.70 6.80
C SER A 183 -11.31 -3.77 5.84
N VAL A 184 -10.61 -4.89 5.86
CA VAL A 184 -9.58 -5.25 4.87
C VAL A 184 -10.17 -5.54 3.49
N TRP A 185 -11.49 -5.79 3.41
CA TRP A 185 -12.22 -6.11 2.17
C TRP A 185 -12.52 -4.86 1.35
N ARG A 186 -11.44 -4.24 0.86
CA ARG A 186 -11.46 -3.11 -0.07
C ARG A 186 -11.37 -3.63 -1.49
N TYR A 187 -12.27 -3.19 -2.36
CA TYR A 187 -12.25 -3.62 -3.76
C TYR A 187 -10.98 -3.15 -4.46
N GLU A 188 -10.39 -4.01 -5.28
CA GLU A 188 -9.41 -3.58 -6.27
C GLU A 188 -10.14 -2.79 -7.37
N ALA A 189 -9.62 -1.62 -7.72
CA ALA A 189 -10.30 -0.69 -8.64
C ALA A 189 -10.56 -1.32 -10.01
N LEU A 190 -9.61 -2.15 -10.43
CA LEU A 190 -9.61 -2.84 -11.71
C LEU A 190 -10.03 -4.32 -11.60
N SER A 191 -10.80 -4.71 -10.58
CA SER A 191 -11.37 -6.07 -10.51
C SER A 191 -12.69 -6.21 -11.29
N GLY A 192 -13.28 -5.12 -11.74
CA GLY A 192 -14.61 -5.12 -12.41
C GLY A 192 -15.80 -5.50 -11.52
N ALA A 193 -15.56 -5.93 -10.27
CA ALA A 193 -16.61 -6.28 -9.31
C ALA A 193 -17.51 -5.08 -8.95
N VAL A 194 -16.90 -3.89 -8.87
CA VAL A 194 -17.59 -2.60 -8.76
C VAL A 194 -17.33 -1.80 -10.03
N GLN A 195 -18.41 -1.36 -10.68
CA GLN A 195 -18.29 -0.54 -11.89
C GLN A 195 -17.80 0.87 -11.53
N LEU A 196 -16.60 1.20 -12.01
CA LEU A 196 -15.97 2.53 -11.84
C LEU A 196 -15.94 3.36 -13.13
N GLY A 197 -16.28 2.74 -14.27
CA GLY A 197 -16.28 3.35 -15.61
C GLY A 197 -14.92 3.91 -16.07
N PRO A 198 -13.83 3.13 -15.97
CA PRO A 198 -12.53 3.61 -16.45
C PRO A 198 -12.46 3.65 -17.98
N ASP A 199 -11.55 4.46 -18.51
CA ASP A 199 -11.18 4.45 -19.92
C ASP A 199 -10.01 3.50 -20.21
N GLU A 200 -9.57 3.43 -21.47
CA GLU A 200 -8.45 2.57 -21.90
C GLU A 200 -7.10 2.95 -21.27
N SER A 201 -6.97 4.13 -20.65
CA SER A 201 -5.80 4.48 -19.83
C SER A 201 -5.96 4.05 -18.37
N TYR A 202 -6.94 3.18 -18.08
CA TYR A 202 -7.30 2.70 -16.74
C TYR A 202 -7.51 3.84 -15.74
N ALA A 203 -7.99 4.98 -16.23
CA ALA A 203 -8.29 6.15 -15.43
C ALA A 203 -9.78 6.41 -15.39
N HIS A 204 -10.20 7.10 -14.34
CA HIS A 204 -11.57 7.56 -14.23
C HIS A 204 -11.65 8.87 -13.46
N VAL A 205 -12.87 9.40 -13.34
CA VAL A 205 -13.12 10.72 -12.75
C VAL A 205 -13.76 10.58 -11.38
N GLN A 206 -13.17 11.18 -10.35
CA GLN A 206 -13.81 11.24 -9.03
C GLN A 206 -14.81 12.41 -8.95
N PRO A 207 -15.70 12.45 -7.93
CA PRO A 207 -16.46 13.66 -7.62
C PRO A 207 -15.54 14.90 -7.52
N GLY A 208 -15.93 15.99 -8.18
CA GLY A 208 -15.11 17.21 -8.31
C GLY A 208 -14.27 17.26 -9.59
N GLY A 209 -14.33 16.24 -10.43
CA GLY A 209 -13.81 16.27 -11.80
C GLY A 209 -12.35 15.86 -11.99
N LYS A 210 -11.67 15.42 -10.93
CA LYS A 210 -10.27 14.95 -11.02
C LYS A 210 -10.18 13.61 -11.76
N TYR A 211 -9.56 13.63 -12.92
CA TYR A 211 -9.12 12.46 -13.67
C TYR A 211 -7.84 11.89 -13.03
N HIS A 212 -7.76 10.57 -12.85
CA HIS A 212 -6.63 9.90 -12.20
C HIS A 212 -6.51 8.43 -12.61
N TYR A 213 -5.29 7.91 -12.62
CA TYR A 213 -4.98 6.52 -13.03
C TYR A 213 -5.15 5.53 -11.87
N HIS A 214 -5.81 4.41 -12.15
CA HIS A 214 -5.83 3.21 -11.29
C HIS A 214 -4.91 2.08 -11.80
N GLY A 215 -4.50 2.14 -13.06
CA GLY A 215 -3.66 1.14 -13.71
C GLY A 215 -2.60 1.76 -14.62
N LEU A 216 -2.20 1.01 -15.65
CA LEU A 216 -1.22 1.48 -16.64
C LEU A 216 -1.80 2.64 -17.45
N PRO A 217 -1.15 3.80 -17.50
CA PRO A 217 -1.63 4.91 -18.30
C PRO A 217 -1.27 4.69 -19.78
N GLU A 218 -1.97 3.75 -20.46
CA GLU A 218 -1.62 3.26 -21.80
C GLU A 218 -1.38 4.39 -22.82
N ALA A 219 -2.25 5.41 -22.84
CA ALA A 219 -2.09 6.53 -23.77
C ALA A 219 -0.87 7.42 -23.44
N LEU A 220 -0.51 7.55 -22.17
CA LEU A 220 0.73 8.22 -21.76
C LEU A 220 1.95 7.36 -22.12
N MET A 221 1.90 6.05 -21.88
CA MET A 221 2.98 5.12 -22.21
C MET A 221 3.25 5.09 -23.71
N SER A 222 2.19 5.06 -24.54
CA SER A 222 2.28 5.17 -25.99
C SER A 222 2.94 6.49 -26.40
N LYS A 223 2.51 7.62 -25.82
CA LYS A 223 3.08 8.94 -26.09
C LYS A 223 4.57 9.05 -25.72
N GLU A 224 4.99 8.37 -24.67
CA GLU A 224 6.39 8.32 -24.24
C GLU A 224 7.25 7.30 -25.01
N ASN A 225 6.63 6.57 -25.96
CA ASN A 225 7.22 5.48 -26.74
C ASN A 225 7.78 4.36 -25.86
N VAL A 226 7.00 3.91 -24.87
CA VAL A 226 7.34 2.74 -24.07
C VAL A 226 7.26 1.48 -24.94
N THR A 227 8.37 0.76 -25.07
CA THR A 227 8.49 -0.47 -25.87
C THR A 227 9.36 -1.50 -25.14
N SER A 228 9.28 -2.77 -25.56
CA SER A 228 10.14 -3.85 -25.07
C SER A 228 11.62 -3.70 -25.44
N GLU A 229 11.93 -2.81 -26.38
CA GLU A 229 13.28 -2.67 -26.96
C GLU A 229 14.18 -1.71 -26.17
N THR A 230 13.60 -0.89 -25.30
CA THR A 230 14.34 0.15 -24.57
C THR A 230 13.97 0.20 -23.10
N HIS A 231 14.91 0.64 -22.26
CA HIS A 231 14.61 0.92 -20.86
C HIS A 231 13.52 1.99 -20.80
N SER A 232 12.51 1.79 -19.96
CA SER A 232 11.43 2.74 -19.79
C SER A 232 11.98 4.11 -19.37
N LYS A 233 11.33 5.19 -19.80
CA LYS A 233 11.60 6.53 -19.26
C LYS A 233 10.91 6.70 -17.91
N VAL A 234 11.37 7.70 -17.15
CA VAL A 234 10.63 8.15 -15.96
C VAL A 234 9.25 8.65 -16.41
N ILE A 235 8.20 7.99 -15.93
CA ILE A 235 6.80 8.29 -16.23
C ILE A 235 6.14 9.11 -15.11
N GLY A 236 6.81 9.26 -13.97
CA GLY A 236 6.32 10.07 -12.85
C GLY A 236 7.26 10.08 -11.65
N TRP A 237 6.79 10.72 -10.58
CA TRP A 237 7.49 10.79 -9.29
C TRP A 237 6.56 10.31 -8.18
N ALA A 238 7.04 9.37 -7.36
CA ALA A 238 6.32 8.89 -6.19
C ALA A 238 6.30 9.96 -5.10
N ALA A 239 5.33 9.90 -4.19
CA ALA A 239 5.17 10.88 -3.12
C ALA A 239 6.39 10.98 -2.19
N ASP A 240 7.23 9.95 -2.11
CA ASP A 240 8.48 9.95 -1.35
C ASP A 240 9.71 10.43 -2.15
N GLY A 241 9.51 10.76 -3.43
CA GLY A 241 10.48 11.39 -4.33
C GLY A 241 11.31 10.47 -5.23
N PHE A 242 11.17 9.15 -5.08
CA PHE A 242 11.80 8.22 -6.03
C PHE A 242 11.11 8.25 -7.41
N PRO A 243 11.85 8.00 -8.49
CA PRO A 243 11.28 7.94 -9.83
C PRO A 243 10.33 6.75 -9.99
N ILE A 244 9.32 6.94 -10.84
CA ILE A 244 8.43 5.88 -11.31
C ILE A 244 8.76 5.64 -12.78
N TYR A 245 9.06 4.39 -13.13
CA TYR A 245 9.19 3.90 -14.50
C TYR A 245 7.95 3.09 -14.88
N SER A 246 7.75 2.86 -16.18
CA SER A 246 6.72 1.93 -16.67
C SER A 246 7.22 0.47 -16.60
N LEU A 247 7.04 -0.33 -17.65
CA LEU A 247 7.11 -1.80 -17.60
C LEU A 247 8.51 -2.38 -17.72
N TYR A 248 9.41 -1.69 -18.41
CA TYR A 248 10.67 -2.26 -18.90
C TYR A 248 11.89 -1.67 -18.20
N GLY A 249 12.81 -2.54 -17.80
CA GLY A 249 14.12 -2.20 -17.25
C GLY A 249 15.22 -3.09 -17.81
N TYR A 250 16.46 -2.91 -17.35
CA TYR A 250 17.56 -3.78 -17.76
C TYR A 250 17.36 -5.22 -17.25
N SER A 251 17.72 -6.20 -18.07
CA SER A 251 17.70 -7.62 -17.69
C SER A 251 18.55 -7.89 -16.45
N ASN A 252 19.72 -7.25 -16.42
CA ASN A 252 20.58 -7.15 -15.26
C ASN A 252 20.52 -5.72 -14.71
N LYS A 253 20.06 -5.56 -13.47
CA LYS A 253 19.84 -4.26 -12.81
C LYS A 253 21.11 -3.38 -12.71
N GLU A 254 22.29 -3.94 -12.93
CA GLU A 254 23.58 -3.23 -12.83
C GLU A 254 24.26 -3.04 -14.19
N ASN A 255 23.75 -3.65 -15.28
CA ASN A 255 24.41 -3.66 -16.57
C ASN A 255 23.44 -3.40 -17.73
N SER A 256 23.58 -2.22 -18.35
CA SER A 256 22.77 -1.79 -19.47
C SER A 256 23.01 -2.58 -20.77
N LYS A 257 24.04 -3.42 -20.82
CA LYS A 257 24.40 -4.22 -22.01
C LYS A 257 23.71 -5.57 -22.07
N ASP A 258 23.09 -6.02 -20.97
CA ASP A 258 22.48 -7.37 -20.87
C ASP A 258 21.04 -7.42 -21.42
N GLY A 259 20.63 -6.37 -22.15
CA GLY A 259 19.32 -6.26 -22.79
C GLY A 259 18.22 -5.71 -21.88
N ILE A 260 17.00 -5.71 -22.40
CA ILE A 260 15.80 -5.18 -21.77
C ILE A 260 14.84 -6.32 -21.46
N LYS A 261 14.15 -6.22 -20.32
CA LYS A 261 13.05 -7.11 -19.97
C LYS A 261 11.89 -6.36 -19.34
N GLU A 262 10.70 -6.94 -19.41
CA GLU A 262 9.58 -6.53 -18.58
C GLU A 262 9.84 -6.94 -17.12
N LEU A 263 9.75 -5.99 -16.19
CA LEU A 263 9.91 -6.25 -14.76
C LEU A 263 8.59 -6.70 -14.16
N LYS A 264 8.63 -7.79 -13.39
CA LYS A 264 7.44 -8.45 -12.86
C LYS A 264 7.27 -8.17 -11.37
N SER A 265 6.03 -7.87 -10.98
CA SER A 265 5.61 -7.88 -9.58
C SER A 265 5.83 -9.25 -8.95
N SER A 266 6.26 -9.25 -7.69
CA SER A 266 6.36 -10.47 -6.85
C SER A 266 5.10 -10.71 -6.01
N TYR A 267 3.95 -10.18 -6.44
CA TYR A 267 2.66 -10.46 -5.83
C TYR A 267 1.90 -11.53 -6.62
N GLN A 268 1.19 -12.38 -5.88
CA GLN A 268 0.36 -13.44 -6.42
C GLN A 268 -1.01 -13.43 -5.73
N LEU A 269 -2.00 -14.06 -6.36
CA LEU A 269 -3.26 -14.37 -5.67
C LEU A 269 -3.00 -15.43 -4.60
N LYS A 270 -3.63 -15.26 -3.45
CA LYS A 270 -3.73 -16.32 -2.43
C LYS A 270 -4.48 -17.51 -3.01
N SER A 271 -4.18 -18.70 -2.52
CA SER A 271 -4.92 -19.91 -2.88
C SER A 271 -6.14 -20.11 -1.96
N GLY A 272 -7.16 -20.82 -2.44
CA GLY A 272 -8.32 -21.22 -1.63
C GLY A 272 -9.46 -20.19 -1.57
N LYS A 273 -10.15 -20.15 -0.42
CA LYS A 273 -11.38 -19.37 -0.20
C LYS A 273 -11.23 -18.40 0.96
N ARG A 274 -11.87 -17.23 0.82
CA ARG A 274 -12.09 -16.28 1.91
C ARG A 274 -13.07 -16.86 2.92
N SER A 275 -12.93 -16.52 4.20
CA SER A 275 -13.95 -16.84 5.21
C SER A 275 -15.31 -16.26 4.79
N SER A 276 -16.37 -17.01 5.07
CA SER A 276 -17.77 -16.60 4.89
C SER A 276 -18.42 -16.13 6.19
N ASP A 277 -17.67 -16.09 7.29
CA ASP A 277 -18.23 -15.81 8.63
C ASP A 277 -18.32 -14.30 8.88
N GLY A 278 -19.36 -13.89 9.60
CA GLY A 278 -19.57 -12.49 10.00
C GLY A 278 -19.64 -11.52 8.81
N ASP A 279 -18.72 -10.55 8.77
CA ASP A 279 -18.66 -9.51 7.74
C ASP A 279 -17.73 -9.83 6.57
N ASN A 280 -17.19 -11.05 6.51
CA ASN A 280 -16.33 -11.47 5.41
C ASN A 280 -17.15 -11.75 4.13
N PRO A 281 -16.58 -11.52 2.94
CA PRO A 281 -17.29 -11.66 1.67
C PRO A 281 -17.49 -13.11 1.22
N GLY A 282 -16.78 -14.10 1.79
CA GLY A 282 -16.77 -15.46 1.24
C GLY A 282 -16.25 -15.54 -0.20
N GLY A 283 -16.36 -16.69 -0.86
CA GLY A 283 -15.87 -16.89 -2.23
C GLY A 283 -14.35 -17.13 -2.32
N THR A 284 -13.81 -17.21 -3.53
CA THR A 284 -12.39 -17.49 -3.80
C THR A 284 -11.54 -16.22 -3.77
N TYR A 285 -10.24 -16.36 -3.51
CA TYR A 285 -9.28 -15.29 -3.74
C TYR A 285 -9.04 -15.13 -5.24
N ASP A 286 -9.73 -14.16 -5.86
CA ASP A 286 -9.78 -13.99 -7.32
C ASP A 286 -9.38 -12.59 -7.78
N GLY A 287 -8.92 -11.75 -6.84
CA GLY A 287 -8.53 -10.37 -7.12
C GLY A 287 -9.69 -9.38 -7.03
N THR A 288 -10.88 -9.81 -6.59
CA THR A 288 -11.99 -8.91 -6.27
C THR A 288 -11.55 -7.81 -5.29
N PHE A 289 -10.81 -8.22 -4.26
CA PHE A 289 -10.30 -7.34 -3.21
C PHE A 289 -8.79 -7.25 -3.24
N ILE A 290 -8.25 -6.12 -2.80
CA ILE A 290 -6.79 -5.95 -2.60
C ILE A 290 -6.25 -7.03 -1.65
N ALA A 291 -7.02 -7.40 -0.63
CA ALA A 291 -6.64 -8.43 0.34
C ALA A 291 -6.55 -9.85 -0.24
N ASP A 292 -6.95 -10.06 -1.49
CA ASP A 292 -6.83 -11.35 -2.18
C ASP A 292 -5.39 -11.64 -2.64
N TYR A 293 -4.55 -10.62 -2.69
CA TYR A 293 -3.15 -10.74 -3.08
C TYR A 293 -2.23 -10.88 -1.85
N GLU A 294 -1.09 -11.54 -2.07
CA GLU A 294 0.00 -11.64 -1.11
C GLU A 294 1.34 -11.42 -1.82
N TYR A 295 2.27 -10.79 -1.09
CA TYR A 295 3.64 -10.65 -1.55
C TYR A 295 4.39 -11.95 -1.31
N ARG A 296 5.11 -12.43 -2.32
CA ARG A 296 5.99 -13.60 -2.21
C ARG A 296 7.34 -13.30 -2.86
N GLU A 297 8.33 -13.03 -2.03
CA GLU A 297 9.69 -12.73 -2.45
C GLU A 297 10.23 -13.77 -3.45
N GLY A 298 10.91 -13.30 -4.48
CA GLY A 298 11.53 -14.14 -5.52
C GLY A 298 10.58 -14.71 -6.58
N THR A 299 9.29 -14.39 -6.55
CA THR A 299 8.35 -14.80 -7.62
C THR A 299 8.32 -13.88 -8.83
N GLY A 300 8.80 -12.65 -8.67
CA GLY A 300 9.04 -11.67 -9.73
C GLY A 300 10.39 -10.98 -9.54
N ASP A 301 10.55 -9.82 -10.15
CA ASP A 301 11.77 -9.01 -10.10
C ASP A 301 11.73 -7.94 -9.00
N LEU A 302 10.53 -7.56 -8.57
CA LEU A 302 10.28 -6.38 -7.74
C LEU A 302 10.04 -6.73 -6.27
N ASP A 303 10.41 -5.80 -5.38
CA ASP A 303 10.18 -5.92 -3.93
C ASP A 303 8.70 -5.70 -3.54
N GLN A 304 8.42 -5.72 -2.24
CA GLN A 304 7.05 -5.54 -1.71
C GLN A 304 6.42 -4.18 -2.04
N CYS A 305 7.20 -3.16 -2.37
CA CYS A 305 6.68 -1.88 -2.86
C CYS A 305 6.75 -1.76 -4.39
N ASN A 306 6.88 -2.88 -5.09
CA ASN A 306 6.91 -2.95 -6.54
C ASN A 306 8.03 -2.07 -7.14
N GLY A 307 9.18 -2.08 -6.49
CA GLY A 307 10.39 -1.39 -6.95
C GLY A 307 11.65 -2.23 -6.74
N LEU A 308 12.79 -1.69 -7.17
CA LEU A 308 14.11 -2.27 -6.92
C LEU A 308 15.18 -1.17 -6.93
N PHE A 309 16.38 -1.49 -6.42
CA PHE A 309 17.57 -0.66 -6.62
C PHE A 309 18.23 -1.05 -7.94
N VAL A 310 18.41 -0.09 -8.84
CA VAL A 310 18.79 -0.31 -10.24
C VAL A 310 19.53 0.91 -10.79
N SER A 311 20.48 0.67 -11.70
CA SER A 311 21.04 1.73 -12.55
C SER A 311 20.14 1.93 -13.76
N THR A 312 19.86 3.18 -14.11
CA THR A 312 18.97 3.54 -15.22
C THR A 312 19.65 4.56 -16.14
N PRO A 313 19.11 4.85 -17.33
CA PRO A 313 19.62 5.94 -18.17
C PRO A 313 19.66 7.29 -17.45
N ASP A 314 18.67 7.57 -16.58
CA ASP A 314 18.57 8.82 -15.83
C ASP A 314 19.42 8.83 -14.54
N PHE A 315 19.74 7.65 -14.01
CA PHE A 315 20.43 7.44 -12.73
C PHE A 315 21.51 6.36 -12.89
N THR A 316 22.59 6.70 -13.58
CA THR A 316 23.68 5.76 -13.92
C THR A 316 24.44 5.25 -12.70
N ASN A 317 24.49 6.04 -11.62
CA ASN A 317 25.09 5.65 -10.34
C ASN A 317 24.14 4.81 -9.45
N GLY A 318 22.98 4.43 -9.97
CA GLY A 318 21.97 3.68 -9.23
C GLY A 318 20.98 4.57 -8.47
N THR A 319 19.74 4.13 -8.43
CA THR A 319 18.69 4.65 -7.56
C THR A 319 17.75 3.52 -7.17
N TYR A 320 17.04 3.68 -6.05
CA TYR A 320 15.79 2.94 -5.91
C TYR A 320 14.76 3.54 -6.87
N ALA A 321 13.98 2.70 -7.54
CA ALA A 321 12.95 3.13 -8.45
C ALA A 321 11.72 2.22 -8.35
N TYR A 322 10.55 2.83 -8.51
CA TYR A 322 9.28 2.10 -8.62
C TYR A 322 8.97 1.79 -10.07
N PHE A 323 8.28 0.68 -10.29
CA PHE A 323 7.83 0.27 -11.61
C PHE A 323 6.31 0.07 -11.61
N LEU A 324 5.67 0.55 -12.67
CA LEU A 324 4.34 0.08 -13.03
C LEU A 324 4.45 -1.33 -13.63
N THR A 325 3.43 -2.16 -13.49
CA THR A 325 3.48 -3.56 -13.96
C THR A 325 2.22 -3.96 -14.71
N SER A 326 2.36 -4.90 -15.66
CA SER A 326 1.23 -5.48 -16.41
C SER A 326 0.31 -6.35 -15.57
N ARG A 327 0.79 -6.76 -14.39
CA ARG A 327 0.07 -7.55 -13.40
C ARG A 327 0.03 -6.84 -12.07
N TRP A 328 -0.85 -7.29 -11.19
CA TRP A 328 -1.06 -6.66 -9.90
C TRP A 328 0.23 -6.67 -9.04
N PRO A 329 0.55 -5.55 -8.35
CA PRO A 329 -0.17 -4.29 -8.38
C PRO A 329 0.27 -3.42 -9.57
N PHE A 330 -0.68 -3.01 -10.43
CA PHE A 330 -0.39 -2.17 -11.60
C PHE A 330 0.34 -0.87 -11.26
N ILE A 331 -0.05 -0.26 -10.13
CA ILE A 331 0.60 0.87 -9.49
C ILE A 331 0.96 0.43 -8.05
N PRO A 332 2.17 0.75 -7.55
CA PRO A 332 2.62 0.36 -6.21
C PRO A 332 1.67 0.72 -5.06
N ARG A 333 1.75 -0.05 -3.96
CA ARG A 333 0.87 0.05 -2.78
C ARG A 333 1.58 0.50 -1.50
N CYS A 334 2.87 0.75 -1.57
CA CYS A 334 3.64 1.31 -0.46
C CYS A 334 4.83 2.13 -0.96
N PHE A 335 5.42 2.87 -0.04
CA PHE A 335 6.62 3.67 -0.24
C PHE A 335 7.78 3.05 0.52
N VAL A 336 8.98 3.05 -0.04
CA VAL A 336 10.21 2.76 0.71
C VAL A 336 10.71 3.97 1.49
N GLY A 337 10.30 5.19 1.13
CA GLY A 337 10.62 6.42 1.86
C GLY A 337 9.44 6.98 2.66
N LYS A 338 9.61 8.23 3.12
CA LYS A 338 8.53 9.02 3.72
C LYS A 338 7.81 9.80 2.61
N PRO A 339 6.53 9.52 2.34
CA PRO A 339 5.79 10.26 1.34
C PRO A 339 5.42 11.66 1.85
N ASP A 340 5.39 12.63 0.95
CA ASP A 340 5.07 14.02 1.24
C ASP A 340 3.54 14.23 1.38
N GLU A 341 3.13 15.08 2.32
CA GLU A 341 1.71 15.34 2.62
C GLU A 341 0.99 16.10 1.49
N SER A 342 1.71 16.74 0.56
CA SER A 342 1.10 17.32 -0.65
C SER A 342 0.37 16.30 -1.52
N PHE A 343 0.67 15.00 -1.38
CA PHE A 343 -0.03 13.90 -2.05
C PHE A 343 -1.28 13.42 -1.30
N ASN A 344 -1.56 13.94 -0.11
CA ASN A 344 -2.79 13.68 0.61
C ASN A 344 -3.92 14.56 0.06
N LEU A 345 -4.64 14.02 -0.92
CA LEU A 345 -5.67 14.73 -1.67
C LEU A 345 -7.06 14.68 -0.99
N ARG A 346 -7.11 14.27 0.28
CA ARG A 346 -8.36 14.33 1.06
C ARG A 346 -8.74 15.78 1.33
N GLY A 347 -10.00 16.13 1.03
CA GLY A 347 -10.55 17.44 1.38
C GLY A 347 -10.11 18.61 0.49
N GLN A 348 -9.18 18.41 -0.45
CA GLN A 348 -8.81 19.43 -1.45
C GLN A 348 -9.86 19.59 -2.57
N ASN A 349 -11.04 18.97 -2.43
CA ASN A 349 -12.07 19.01 -3.46
C ASN A 349 -12.94 20.27 -3.34
N ARG A 350 -13.10 20.92 -4.48
CA ARG A 350 -14.22 21.80 -4.84
C ARG A 350 -15.57 21.20 -4.38
N PRO A 351 -16.64 22.01 -4.22
CA PRO A 351 -17.95 21.53 -3.83
C PRO A 351 -18.35 20.29 -4.62
N ARG A 352 -18.89 19.26 -3.95
CA ARG A 352 -19.29 18.03 -4.63
C ARG A 352 -20.43 18.32 -5.60
N VAL A 353 -20.07 18.53 -6.86
CA VAL A 353 -21.05 18.58 -7.93
C VAL A 353 -21.60 17.18 -8.11
N ARG A 354 -22.93 17.05 -7.98
CA ARG A 354 -23.62 15.80 -8.23
C ARG A 354 -23.36 15.38 -9.67
N GLY A 355 -22.80 14.18 -9.86
CA GLY A 355 -22.61 13.63 -11.20
C GLY A 355 -23.96 13.35 -11.87
N ASN A 356 -24.04 13.61 -13.17
CA ASN A 356 -25.21 13.32 -13.99
C ASN A 356 -24.90 12.11 -14.88
N ARG A 357 -25.57 10.99 -14.61
CA ARG A 357 -25.45 9.81 -15.46
C ARG A 357 -26.07 10.12 -16.84
N PRO A 358 -25.38 9.83 -17.96
CA PRO A 358 -25.92 10.08 -19.29
C PRO A 358 -27.27 9.40 -19.54
N SER A 359 -28.13 10.03 -20.34
CA SER A 359 -29.48 9.55 -20.67
C SER A 359 -29.48 8.31 -21.56
N ASP A 360 -28.42 8.11 -22.36
CA ASP A 360 -28.21 6.94 -23.22
C ASP A 360 -27.75 5.69 -22.44
N CYS A 361 -27.52 5.82 -21.13
CA CYS A 361 -27.18 4.68 -20.31
C CYS A 361 -28.39 3.82 -19.96
N PRO A 362 -28.26 2.47 -19.97
CA PRO A 362 -29.33 1.58 -19.55
C PRO A 362 -29.86 1.94 -18.17
N GLN A 363 -31.18 2.16 -18.09
CA GLN A 363 -31.84 2.42 -16.82
C GLN A 363 -31.65 1.23 -15.89
N LYS A 364 -31.32 1.49 -14.62
CA LYS A 364 -31.32 0.42 -13.61
C LYS A 364 -32.77 -0.04 -13.48
N ARG A 365 -33.08 -1.28 -13.90
CA ARG A 365 -34.36 -1.92 -13.56
C ARG A 365 -34.50 -1.82 -12.04
N ARG A 366 -35.47 -1.03 -11.57
CA ARG A 366 -35.87 -1.09 -10.16
C ARG A 366 -36.34 -2.52 -9.96
N LYS A 367 -35.61 -3.32 -9.18
CA LYS A 367 -36.18 -4.56 -8.64
C LYS A 367 -37.33 -4.10 -7.76
N HIS A 368 -38.55 -4.15 -8.28
CA HIS A 368 -39.73 -4.11 -7.44
C HIS A 368 -39.54 -5.25 -6.44
N LYS A 369 -39.51 -4.92 -5.15
CA LYS A 369 -39.80 -5.91 -4.12
C LYS A 369 -41.24 -6.34 -4.42
N GLU A 370 -41.41 -7.52 -5.00
CA GLU A 370 -42.67 -8.24 -4.87
C GLU A 370 -42.85 -8.47 -3.37
N GLN A 371 -43.70 -7.65 -2.74
CA GLN A 371 -44.43 -8.08 -1.57
C GLN A 371 -45.56 -8.95 -2.12
N ASN A 372 -45.46 -10.26 -1.89
CA ASN A 372 -46.57 -11.16 -1.66
C ASN A 372 -46.04 -12.36 -0.89
#